data_AF-A0A922Y991-F1
#
_entry.id   AF-A0A922Y991-F1
#
_cell.length_a   1.000
_cell.length_b   1.000
_cell.length_c   1.000
_cell.angle_alpha   90.00
_cell.angle_beta   90.00
_cell.angle_gamma   90.00
#
_symmetry.space_group_name_H-M   'P 1'
#
loop_
_entity.id
_entity.type
_entity.pdbx_description
1 polymer ?
#
loop_
_entity_poly.entity_id
_entity_poly.type
_entity_poly.pdbx_seq_one_letter_code
_entity_poly.pdbx_strand_id
1 'polypeptide(L)'
;MLAFPSSGAVMELDVCDRITADPTPGDIIRAIDQRGDDPDWFINLSDDDGYVEAEREGSRFRLAYHSGKACFDAAETVDAATLKRILLAYRGGDKSWRGKLAWQRKVSPAKAAEARGEPPTWAIVAVVASLALIFVTAEVLPESWLERLPFAGTTFGAILLIALPMVVMVGAMILNAVLKVRRASNWAQAPGRIIRSQMGVRRPPEGNEIGTVVNVPAVTYSFSVGGVTYQGTRVSLGDISGKYAQEALARYPAGTSVTVYYDPADPSDSVLEREAPKGAVKGCGLALLVFALLVWGLYWVGTEGAEALKVRMPDADVPVMLFAALFGGAALLFFVGHKRYLARANAWPVTPGEVVSSTVEQRGSTENGKTRTIYLPIIEFAYTVDGNRLHSRQVKFGLEISGSESLARGIADRYPAGAPVEVHYDPQDPSNAALENPTGTNWILLGVALACFAIALYASRVFR
;
A
#
# COMPACT_ATOMS: atom_id res chain seq x y z
N MET A 1 -16.31 -56.35 15.85
CA MET A 1 -15.47 -55.39 15.11
C MET A 1 -16.28 -55.02 13.87
N LEU A 2 -17.12 -53.98 13.98
CA LEU A 2 -17.99 -53.54 12.89
C LEU A 2 -17.15 -52.71 11.92
N ALA A 3 -17.03 -53.16 10.69
CA ALA A 3 -16.41 -52.41 9.61
C ALA A 3 -17.34 -51.24 9.24
N PHE A 4 -16.90 -50.02 9.50
CA PHE A 4 -17.53 -48.83 8.94
C PHE A 4 -17.22 -48.79 7.43
N PRO A 5 -18.21 -48.64 6.54
CA PRO A 5 -17.95 -48.41 5.13
C PRO A 5 -17.23 -47.06 4.99
N SER A 6 -16.17 -47.01 4.17
CA SER A 6 -15.49 -45.76 3.82
C SER A 6 -16.51 -44.77 3.25
N SER A 7 -16.65 -43.60 3.86
CA SER A 7 -17.42 -42.50 3.26
C SER A 7 -16.80 -42.18 1.91
N GLY A 8 -17.51 -42.50 0.82
CA GLY A 8 -17.19 -41.95 -0.49
C GLY A 8 -17.30 -40.42 -0.42
N ALA A 9 -16.41 -39.72 -1.13
CA ALA A 9 -16.47 -38.28 -1.25
C ALA A 9 -17.88 -37.87 -1.70
N VAL A 10 -18.55 -36.99 -0.94
CA VAL A 10 -19.92 -36.58 -1.24
C VAL A 10 -19.87 -35.59 -2.39
N MET A 11 -20.25 -36.05 -3.59
CA MET A 11 -20.35 -35.22 -4.78
C MET A 11 -21.69 -34.47 -4.77
N GLU A 12 -21.70 -33.17 -5.04
CA GLU A 12 -22.91 -32.35 -5.09
C GLU A 12 -22.97 -31.60 -6.43
N LEU A 13 -24.14 -31.65 -7.08
CA LEU A 13 -24.44 -30.87 -8.28
C LEU A 13 -25.45 -29.78 -7.94
N ASP A 14 -25.05 -28.53 -8.06
CA ASP A 14 -25.92 -27.36 -7.96
C ASP A 14 -26.23 -26.81 -9.36
N VAL A 15 -27.51 -26.61 -9.65
CA VAL A 15 -27.99 -25.99 -10.90
C VAL A 15 -29.02 -24.94 -10.52
N CYS A 16 -28.65 -23.66 -10.59
CA CYS A 16 -29.52 -22.54 -10.23
C CYS A 16 -30.18 -22.74 -8.84
N ASP A 17 -29.34 -22.96 -7.82
CA ASP A 17 -29.72 -23.19 -6.41
C ASP A 17 -30.49 -24.51 -6.15
N ARG A 18 -30.47 -25.45 -7.09
CA ARG A 18 -31.02 -26.81 -6.93
C ARG A 18 -29.91 -27.82 -6.76
N ILE A 19 -29.68 -28.23 -5.51
CA ILE A 19 -28.64 -29.18 -5.14
C ILE A 19 -29.13 -30.62 -5.30
N THR A 20 -28.36 -31.43 -6.00
CA THR A 20 -28.52 -32.88 -6.17
C THR A 20 -27.31 -33.58 -5.56
N ALA A 21 -27.51 -34.37 -4.52
CA ALA A 21 -26.46 -35.19 -3.91
C ALA A 21 -26.16 -36.43 -4.76
N ASP A 22 -24.88 -36.74 -4.89
CA ASP A 22 -24.30 -37.85 -5.66
C ASP A 22 -24.89 -37.97 -7.09
N PRO A 23 -24.80 -36.90 -7.90
CA PRO A 23 -25.47 -36.79 -9.20
C PRO A 23 -25.04 -37.93 -10.13
N THR A 24 -25.95 -38.46 -10.94
CA THR A 24 -25.58 -39.43 -12.00
C THR A 24 -25.02 -38.70 -13.23
N PRO A 25 -24.31 -39.40 -14.15
CA PRO A 25 -23.92 -38.82 -15.44
C PRO A 25 -25.12 -38.27 -16.22
N GLY A 26 -26.28 -38.92 -16.09
CA GLY A 26 -27.53 -38.50 -16.72
C GLY A 26 -28.04 -37.17 -16.16
N ASP A 27 -27.85 -36.90 -14.87
CA ASP A 27 -28.29 -35.66 -14.24
C ASP A 27 -27.47 -34.46 -14.72
N ILE A 28 -26.15 -34.62 -14.85
CA ILE A 28 -25.25 -33.60 -15.41
C ILE A 28 -25.62 -33.29 -16.87
N ILE A 29 -25.81 -34.33 -17.70
CA ILE A 29 -26.17 -34.15 -19.11
C ILE A 29 -27.52 -33.45 -19.23
N ARG A 30 -28.51 -33.89 -18.45
CA ARG A 30 -29.86 -33.32 -18.44
C ARG A 30 -29.83 -31.85 -18.02
N ALA A 31 -29.08 -31.50 -16.98
CA ALA A 31 -28.95 -30.13 -16.52
C ALA A 31 -28.44 -29.18 -17.62
N ILE A 32 -27.45 -29.61 -18.40
CA ILE A 32 -26.86 -28.82 -19.50
C ILE A 32 -27.82 -28.76 -20.70
N ASP A 33 -28.50 -29.85 -21.03
CA ASP A 33 -29.41 -29.92 -22.18
C ASP A 33 -30.74 -29.18 -21.94
N GLN A 34 -31.23 -29.17 -20.70
CA GLN A 34 -32.49 -28.54 -20.31
C GLN A 34 -32.33 -27.13 -19.74
N ARG A 35 -31.15 -26.53 -19.85
CA ARG A 35 -30.81 -25.19 -19.32
C ARG A 35 -31.77 -24.07 -19.74
N GLY A 36 -32.42 -24.19 -20.89
CA GLY A 36 -33.28 -23.13 -21.44
C GLY A 36 -32.51 -21.88 -21.89
N ASP A 37 -33.22 -20.75 -21.96
CA ASP A 37 -32.69 -19.46 -22.41
C ASP A 37 -32.34 -18.49 -21.26
N ASP A 38 -32.18 -19.00 -20.04
CA ASP A 38 -31.90 -18.19 -18.85
C ASP A 38 -30.49 -17.57 -18.89
N PRO A 39 -30.34 -16.23 -18.91
CA PRO A 39 -29.03 -15.57 -18.89
C PRO A 39 -28.24 -15.82 -17.61
N ASP A 40 -28.91 -16.12 -16.49
CA ASP A 40 -28.29 -16.32 -15.18
C ASP A 40 -28.08 -17.82 -14.88
N TRP A 41 -28.19 -18.68 -15.91
CA TRP A 41 -27.98 -20.11 -15.75
C TRP A 41 -26.53 -20.43 -15.35
N PHE A 42 -26.38 -21.17 -14.26
CA PHE A 42 -25.12 -21.73 -13.82
C PHE A 42 -25.25 -23.19 -13.40
N ILE A 43 -24.13 -23.91 -13.45
CA ILE A 43 -23.98 -25.27 -12.96
C ILE A 43 -22.69 -25.36 -12.15
N ASN A 44 -22.73 -26.00 -10.99
CA ASN A 44 -21.56 -26.23 -10.15
C ASN A 44 -21.55 -27.71 -9.72
N LEU A 45 -20.43 -28.39 -9.95
CA LEU A 45 -20.21 -29.75 -9.49
C LEU A 45 -19.05 -29.73 -8.50
N SER A 46 -19.34 -30.02 -7.23
CA SER A 46 -18.39 -29.93 -6.12
C SER A 46 -18.20 -31.26 -5.39
N ASP A 47 -17.02 -31.44 -4.82
CA ASP A 47 -16.68 -32.52 -3.88
C ASP A 47 -15.84 -31.94 -2.72
N ASP A 48 -15.34 -32.81 -1.83
CA ASP A 48 -14.52 -32.41 -0.69
C ASP A 48 -13.20 -31.71 -1.08
N ASP A 49 -12.71 -31.93 -2.31
CA ASP A 49 -11.41 -31.45 -2.79
C ASP A 49 -11.51 -30.18 -3.66
N GLY A 50 -12.72 -29.79 -4.07
CA GLY A 50 -12.92 -28.63 -4.92
C GLY A 50 -14.24 -28.60 -5.66
N TYR A 51 -14.28 -27.82 -6.74
CA TYR A 51 -15.46 -27.73 -7.58
C TYR A 51 -15.13 -27.35 -9.02
N VAL A 52 -16.04 -27.65 -9.96
CA VAL A 52 -16.04 -27.12 -11.32
C VAL A 52 -17.37 -26.42 -11.54
N GLU A 53 -17.33 -25.13 -11.84
CA GLU A 53 -18.49 -24.32 -12.15
C GLU A 53 -18.49 -23.86 -13.60
N ALA A 54 -19.68 -23.68 -14.16
CA ALA A 54 -19.85 -23.07 -15.46
C ALA A 54 -21.07 -22.14 -15.48
N GLU A 55 -20.87 -20.96 -16.06
CA GLU A 55 -21.90 -19.96 -16.28
C GLU A 55 -22.15 -19.81 -17.78
N ARG A 56 -23.39 -19.48 -18.15
CA ARG A 56 -23.72 -19.24 -19.55
C ARG A 56 -23.19 -17.88 -20.03
N GLU A 57 -22.51 -17.88 -21.17
CA GLU A 57 -22.07 -16.67 -21.86
C GLU A 57 -22.53 -16.74 -23.33
N GLY A 58 -23.75 -16.26 -23.60
CA GLY A 58 -24.40 -16.40 -24.89
C GLY A 58 -24.70 -17.86 -25.24
N SER A 59 -24.15 -18.36 -26.35
CA SER A 59 -24.30 -19.76 -26.79
C SER A 59 -23.20 -20.70 -26.26
N ARG A 60 -22.25 -20.17 -25.49
CA ARG A 60 -21.10 -20.88 -24.93
C ARG A 60 -21.11 -20.76 -23.40
N PHE A 61 -20.13 -21.39 -22.75
CA PHE A 61 -20.02 -21.45 -21.29
C PHE A 61 -18.65 -20.95 -20.84
N ARG A 62 -18.63 -20.06 -19.85
CA ARG A 62 -17.43 -19.71 -19.12
C ARG A 62 -17.25 -20.72 -17.99
N LEU A 63 -16.08 -21.31 -17.88
CA LEU A 63 -15.79 -22.32 -16.86
C LEU A 63 -14.84 -21.75 -15.82
N ALA A 64 -15.04 -22.16 -14.58
CA ALA A 64 -14.04 -22.02 -13.53
C ALA A 64 -13.94 -23.33 -12.74
N TYR A 65 -12.82 -23.54 -12.08
CA TYR A 65 -12.67 -24.64 -11.13
C TYR A 65 -11.83 -24.24 -9.93
N HIS A 66 -12.14 -24.83 -8.78
CA HIS A 66 -11.37 -24.73 -7.56
C HIS A 66 -10.68 -26.06 -7.26
N SER A 67 -9.39 -26.00 -6.87
CA SER A 67 -8.59 -27.20 -6.55
C SER A 67 -8.34 -27.39 -5.05
N GLY A 68 -9.22 -26.85 -4.20
CA GLY A 68 -9.06 -26.79 -2.74
C GLY A 68 -8.12 -25.68 -2.25
N LYS A 69 -7.20 -25.21 -3.10
CA LYS A 69 -6.20 -24.16 -2.76
C LYS A 69 -6.25 -22.91 -3.64
N ALA A 70 -6.86 -23.02 -4.81
CA ALA A 70 -6.82 -21.99 -5.84
C ALA A 70 -8.03 -22.12 -6.76
N CYS A 71 -8.55 -20.97 -7.21
CA CYS A 71 -9.60 -20.88 -8.21
C CYS A 71 -8.98 -20.52 -9.58
N PHE A 72 -9.48 -21.10 -10.65
CA PHE A 72 -9.01 -20.93 -12.01
C PHE A 72 -10.18 -20.68 -12.94
N ASP A 73 -10.07 -19.69 -13.81
CA ASP A 73 -11.03 -19.39 -14.89
C ASP A 73 -10.46 -19.93 -16.22
N ALA A 74 -11.29 -20.50 -17.08
CA ALA A 74 -10.89 -20.88 -18.44
C ALA A 74 -10.60 -19.61 -19.25
N ALA A 75 -9.49 -19.61 -20.01
CA ALA A 75 -9.11 -18.47 -20.85
C ALA A 75 -10.11 -18.17 -21.97
N GLU A 76 -10.87 -19.17 -22.40
CA GLU A 76 -11.88 -19.08 -23.46
C GLU A 76 -13.16 -19.81 -23.04
N THR A 77 -14.29 -19.40 -23.61
CA THR A 77 -15.57 -20.09 -23.40
C THR A 77 -15.61 -21.41 -24.17
N VAL A 78 -16.35 -22.39 -23.67
CA VAL A 78 -16.47 -23.73 -24.29
C VAL A 78 -17.90 -24.00 -24.77
N ASP A 79 -18.06 -24.99 -25.65
CA ASP A 79 -19.38 -25.47 -26.06
C ASP A 79 -19.98 -26.49 -25.07
N ALA A 80 -21.28 -26.79 -25.22
CA ALA A 80 -21.99 -27.72 -24.34
C ALA A 80 -21.37 -29.12 -24.34
N ALA A 81 -20.84 -29.59 -25.48
CA ALA A 81 -20.21 -30.90 -25.61
C ALA A 81 -18.91 -30.98 -24.80
N THR A 82 -18.11 -29.92 -24.79
CA THR A 82 -16.88 -29.82 -24.01
C THR A 82 -17.18 -29.67 -22.53
N LEU A 83 -18.16 -28.84 -22.14
CA LEU A 83 -18.62 -28.74 -20.76
C LEU A 83 -19.05 -30.10 -20.19
N LYS A 84 -19.88 -30.86 -20.92
CA LYS A 84 -20.29 -32.22 -20.52
C LYS A 84 -19.09 -33.13 -20.30
N ARG A 85 -18.13 -33.14 -21.23
CA ARG A 85 -16.91 -33.97 -21.10
C ARG A 85 -16.10 -33.61 -19.87
N ILE A 86 -15.99 -32.33 -19.53
CA ILE A 86 -15.24 -31.86 -18.36
C ILE A 86 -15.94 -32.27 -17.07
N LEU A 87 -17.24 -31.99 -16.92
CA LEU A 87 -17.98 -32.33 -15.70
C LEU A 87 -18.09 -33.84 -15.47
N LEU A 88 -18.24 -34.63 -16.55
CA LEU A 88 -18.22 -36.09 -16.46
C LEU A 88 -16.85 -36.65 -16.08
N ALA A 89 -15.76 -36.06 -16.59
CA ALA A 89 -14.40 -36.42 -16.20
C ALA A 89 -14.12 -36.05 -14.74
N TYR A 90 -14.58 -34.87 -14.30
CA TYR A 90 -14.49 -34.41 -12.92
C TYR A 90 -15.20 -35.39 -11.96
N ARG A 91 -16.46 -35.71 -12.25
CA ARG A 91 -17.25 -36.70 -11.51
C ARG A 91 -16.55 -38.06 -11.43
N GLY A 92 -15.89 -38.48 -12.51
CA GLY A 92 -15.17 -39.75 -12.57
C GLY A 92 -13.82 -39.76 -11.84
N GLY A 93 -13.40 -38.63 -11.25
CA GLY A 93 -12.08 -38.47 -10.63
C GLY A 93 -10.92 -38.39 -11.63
N ASP A 94 -11.20 -38.30 -12.93
CA ASP A 94 -10.18 -38.13 -13.95
C ASP A 94 -9.67 -36.67 -13.93
N LYS A 95 -8.36 -36.46 -13.76
CA LYS A 95 -7.75 -35.12 -13.75
C LYS A 95 -7.27 -34.66 -15.13
N SER A 96 -7.37 -35.51 -16.16
CA SER A 96 -6.89 -35.23 -17.53
C SER A 96 -7.56 -34.02 -18.17
N TRP A 97 -8.79 -33.67 -17.76
CA TRP A 97 -9.51 -32.51 -18.28
C TRP A 97 -8.80 -31.18 -17.97
N ARG A 98 -7.98 -31.10 -16.93
CA ARG A 98 -7.21 -29.89 -16.60
C ARG A 98 -6.22 -29.51 -17.70
N GLY A 99 -5.71 -30.48 -18.46
CA GLY A 99 -4.81 -30.23 -19.59
C GLY A 99 -5.52 -29.91 -20.91
N LYS A 100 -6.87 -29.95 -20.95
CA LYS A 100 -7.65 -29.77 -22.19
C LYS A 100 -8.03 -28.32 -22.47
N LEU A 101 -7.85 -27.42 -21.50
CA LEU A 101 -8.11 -25.99 -21.61
C LEU A 101 -6.91 -25.20 -21.10
N ALA A 102 -6.74 -23.99 -21.61
CA ALA A 102 -5.86 -23.00 -21.01
C ALA A 102 -6.58 -22.39 -19.81
N TRP A 103 -6.06 -22.64 -18.60
CA TRP A 103 -6.62 -22.12 -17.35
C TRP A 103 -5.80 -20.92 -16.85
N GLN A 104 -6.50 -19.86 -16.44
CA GLN A 104 -5.92 -18.69 -15.79
C GLN A 104 -6.32 -18.70 -14.32
N ARG A 105 -5.35 -18.51 -13.42
CA ARG A 105 -5.67 -18.49 -11.99
C ARG A 105 -6.38 -17.18 -11.61
N LYS A 106 -7.55 -17.28 -10.96
CA LYS A 106 -8.26 -16.14 -10.40
C LYS A 106 -7.46 -15.59 -9.21
N VAL A 107 -7.06 -14.32 -9.29
CA VAL A 107 -6.30 -13.66 -8.21
C VAL A 107 -7.21 -13.57 -6.99
N SER A 108 -6.78 -14.10 -5.84
CA SER A 108 -7.60 -14.03 -4.63
C SER A 108 -7.90 -12.57 -4.25
N PRO A 109 -9.05 -12.26 -3.63
CA PRO A 109 -9.40 -10.89 -3.25
C PRO A 109 -8.30 -10.20 -2.43
N ALA A 110 -7.64 -10.95 -1.54
CA ALA A 110 -6.52 -10.47 -0.74
C ALA A 110 -5.29 -10.12 -1.60
N LYS A 111 -4.92 -10.96 -2.57
CA LYS A 111 -3.80 -10.68 -3.50
C LYS A 111 -4.14 -9.54 -4.46
N ALA A 112 -5.41 -9.42 -4.87
CA ALA A 112 -5.88 -8.33 -5.71
C ALA A 112 -5.86 -6.99 -4.96
N ALA A 113 -6.25 -6.97 -3.68
CA ALA A 113 -6.16 -5.79 -2.82
C ALA A 113 -4.70 -5.38 -2.56
N GLU A 114 -3.81 -6.35 -2.30
CA GLU A 114 -2.37 -6.12 -2.14
C GLU A 114 -1.75 -5.55 -3.44
N ALA A 115 -2.13 -6.07 -4.61
CA ALA A 115 -1.68 -5.55 -5.91
C ALA A 115 -2.17 -4.12 -6.20
N ARG A 116 -3.34 -3.73 -5.68
CA ARG A 116 -3.86 -2.36 -5.75
C ARG A 116 -3.21 -1.40 -4.75
N GLY A 117 -2.36 -1.90 -3.84
CA GLY A 117 -1.72 -1.11 -2.80
C GLY A 117 -2.66 -0.71 -1.67
N GLU A 118 -3.78 -1.43 -1.49
CA GLU A 118 -4.69 -1.19 -0.36
C GLU A 118 -3.99 -1.58 0.96
N PRO A 119 -4.00 -0.73 1.99
CA PRO A 119 -3.46 -1.11 3.29
C PRO A 119 -4.23 -2.31 3.83
N PRO A 120 -3.57 -3.27 4.48
CA PRO A 120 -4.24 -4.47 4.96
C PRO A 120 -5.34 -4.08 5.96
N THR A 121 -6.49 -4.75 5.89
CA THR A 121 -7.71 -4.39 6.63
C THR A 121 -7.48 -4.21 8.12
N TRP A 122 -6.61 -5.02 8.73
CA TRP A 122 -6.25 -4.90 10.14
C TRP A 122 -5.54 -3.57 10.48
N ALA A 123 -4.76 -3.01 9.55
CA ALA A 123 -4.06 -1.74 9.76
C ALA A 123 -5.04 -0.55 9.71
N ILE A 124 -6.02 -0.59 8.80
CA ILE A 124 -7.12 0.37 8.76
C ILE A 124 -7.93 0.29 10.06
N VAL A 125 -8.31 -0.92 10.48
CA VAL A 125 -9.03 -1.15 11.75
C VAL A 125 -8.21 -0.65 12.94
N ALA A 126 -6.90 -0.88 12.98
CA ALA A 126 -6.03 -0.38 14.04
C ALA A 126 -6.02 1.15 14.09
N VAL A 127 -5.90 1.83 12.95
CA VAL A 127 -5.96 3.31 12.87
C VAL A 127 -7.33 3.83 13.30
N VAL A 128 -8.40 3.25 12.78
CA VAL A 128 -9.77 3.63 13.10
C VAL A 128 -10.06 3.38 14.59
N ALA A 129 -9.66 2.24 15.13
CA ALA A 129 -9.80 1.93 16.55
C ALA A 129 -8.97 2.87 17.43
N SER A 130 -7.78 3.29 16.97
CA SER A 130 -6.92 4.25 17.68
C SER A 130 -7.58 5.64 17.74
N LEU A 131 -8.10 6.12 16.62
CA LEU A 131 -8.81 7.41 16.53
C LEU A 131 -10.14 7.37 17.30
N ALA A 132 -10.87 6.26 17.19
CA ALA A 132 -12.10 6.03 17.94
C ALA A 132 -11.82 5.94 19.45
N LEU A 133 -10.70 5.34 19.88
CA LEU A 133 -10.33 5.29 21.29
C LEU A 133 -10.04 6.70 21.84
N ILE A 134 -9.34 7.54 21.08
CA ILE A 134 -9.10 8.95 21.45
C ILE A 134 -10.43 9.72 21.53
N PHE A 135 -11.31 9.56 20.55
CA PHE A 135 -12.63 10.20 20.55
C PHE A 135 -13.53 9.71 21.69
N VAL A 136 -13.59 8.39 21.90
CA VAL A 136 -14.40 7.78 22.96
C VAL A 136 -13.89 8.17 24.34
N THR A 137 -12.58 8.28 24.53
CA THR A 137 -12.00 8.74 25.81
C THR A 137 -12.19 10.24 26.04
N ALA A 138 -12.24 11.07 24.99
CA ALA A 138 -12.41 12.52 25.11
C ALA A 138 -13.88 12.97 25.22
N GLU A 139 -14.80 12.32 24.49
CA GLU A 139 -16.16 12.84 24.28
C GLU A 139 -17.27 11.90 24.80
N VAL A 140 -16.99 10.61 24.99
CA VAL A 140 -18.03 9.59 25.27
C VAL A 140 -17.90 8.99 26.67
N LEU A 141 -16.68 8.84 27.20
CA LEU A 141 -16.47 8.26 28.52
C LEU A 141 -16.87 9.27 29.62
N PRO A 142 -17.71 8.87 30.60
CA PRO A 142 -17.99 9.70 31.76
C PRO A 142 -16.70 9.98 32.55
N GLU A 143 -16.53 11.19 33.10
CA GLU A 143 -15.34 11.56 33.90
C GLU A 143 -15.06 10.57 35.03
N SER A 144 -16.09 9.99 35.65
CA SER A 144 -15.99 8.97 36.71
C SER A 144 -15.34 7.66 36.29
N TRP A 145 -15.36 7.33 34.99
CA TRP A 145 -14.63 6.19 34.44
C TRP A 145 -13.17 6.51 34.18
N LEU A 146 -12.88 7.73 33.73
CA LEU A 146 -11.51 8.21 33.58
C LEU A 146 -10.83 8.21 34.95
N GLU A 147 -11.46 8.75 36.00
CA GLU A 147 -10.92 8.77 37.38
C GLU A 147 -10.53 7.40 37.96
N ARG A 148 -11.05 6.28 37.43
CA ARG A 148 -10.65 4.93 37.84
C ARG A 148 -9.32 4.46 37.24
N LEU A 149 -8.85 5.09 36.17
CA LEU A 149 -7.55 4.78 35.60
C LEU A 149 -6.47 5.45 36.46
N PRO A 150 -5.41 4.72 36.87
CA PRO A 150 -4.39 5.23 37.77
C PRO A 150 -3.57 6.41 37.20
N PHE A 151 -3.78 6.75 35.93
CA PHE A 151 -3.07 7.79 35.19
C PHE A 151 -4.02 8.83 34.56
N ALA A 152 -5.34 8.72 34.71
CA ALA A 152 -6.26 9.71 34.14
C ALA A 152 -6.11 11.08 34.82
N GLY A 153 -6.32 12.15 34.05
CA GLY A 153 -6.13 13.52 34.52
C GLY A 153 -4.66 13.95 34.70
N THR A 154 -3.70 13.04 34.49
CA THR A 154 -2.27 13.35 34.54
C THR A 154 -1.70 13.59 33.13
N THR A 155 -0.65 14.42 33.04
CA THR A 155 0.13 14.61 31.81
C THR A 155 0.64 13.28 31.25
N PHE A 156 0.97 12.32 32.11
CA PHE A 156 1.38 10.97 31.73
C PHE A 156 0.26 10.19 31.02
N GLY A 157 -0.97 10.23 31.55
CA GLY A 157 -2.12 9.56 30.94
C GLY A 157 -2.44 10.11 29.55
N ALA A 158 -2.37 11.43 29.37
CA ALA A 158 -2.59 12.07 28.06
C ALA A 158 -1.52 11.69 27.03
N ILE A 159 -0.25 11.66 27.43
CA ILE A 159 0.86 11.21 26.57
C ILE A 159 0.67 9.73 26.19
N LEU A 160 0.30 8.87 27.14
CA LEU A 160 0.10 7.45 26.91
C LEU A 160 -1.07 7.20 25.95
N LEU A 161 -2.16 7.96 26.06
CA LEU A 161 -3.34 7.85 25.18
C LEU A 161 -2.99 8.11 23.71
N ILE A 162 -2.06 9.02 23.44
CA ILE A 162 -1.61 9.35 22.08
C ILE A 162 -0.49 8.40 21.60
N ALA A 163 0.44 8.05 22.49
CA ALA A 163 1.61 7.25 22.14
C ALA A 163 1.31 5.76 21.99
N LEU A 164 0.46 5.19 22.86
CA LEU A 164 0.16 3.76 22.90
C LEU A 164 -0.44 3.24 21.58
N PRO A 165 -1.44 3.90 20.95
CA PRO A 165 -1.99 3.41 19.70
C PRO A 165 -0.96 3.46 18.55
N MET A 166 -0.08 4.48 18.53
CA MET A 166 0.98 4.55 17.53
C MET A 166 2.03 3.45 17.72
N VAL A 167 2.39 3.12 18.97
CA VAL A 167 3.27 1.98 19.28
C VAL A 167 2.63 0.65 18.87
N VAL A 168 1.34 0.45 19.17
CA VAL A 168 0.60 -0.76 18.77
C VAL A 168 0.55 -0.89 17.25
N MET A 169 0.25 0.20 16.53
CA MET A 169 0.22 0.22 15.07
C MET A 169 1.59 -0.12 14.47
N VAL A 170 2.67 0.52 14.93
CA VAL A 170 4.04 0.25 14.44
C VAL A 170 4.44 -1.19 14.80
N GLY A 171 4.14 -1.65 16.00
CA GLY A 171 4.39 -3.02 16.44
C GLY A 171 3.66 -4.06 15.60
N ALA A 172 2.38 -3.83 15.29
CA ALA A 172 1.59 -4.69 14.42
C ALA A 172 2.12 -4.68 12.97
N MET A 173 2.56 -3.53 12.45
CA MET A 173 3.20 -3.43 11.13
C MET A 173 4.50 -4.25 11.07
N ILE A 174 5.35 -4.12 12.09
CA ILE A 174 6.59 -4.90 12.21
C ILE A 174 6.26 -6.40 12.33
N LEU A 175 5.31 -6.77 13.18
CA LEU A 175 4.90 -8.17 13.35
C LEU A 175 4.39 -8.76 12.03
N ASN A 176 3.53 -8.05 11.30
CA ASN A 176 3.05 -8.49 9.99
C ASN A 176 4.20 -8.66 8.98
N ALA A 177 5.14 -7.71 8.93
CA ALA A 177 6.33 -7.84 8.09
C ALA A 177 7.18 -9.06 8.47
N VAL A 178 7.42 -9.29 9.76
CA VAL A 178 8.15 -10.46 10.28
C VAL A 178 7.42 -11.76 9.94
N LEU A 179 6.09 -11.80 10.06
CA LEU A 179 5.28 -12.97 9.70
C LEU A 179 5.36 -13.27 8.20
N LYS A 180 5.30 -12.26 7.32
CA LYS A 180 5.50 -12.44 5.87
C LYS A 180 6.89 -13.00 5.56
N VAL A 181 7.94 -12.45 6.18
CA VAL A 181 9.33 -12.93 6.00
C VAL A 181 9.50 -14.37 6.49
N ARG A 182 8.92 -14.75 7.64
CA ARG A 182 8.97 -16.13 8.15
C ARG A 182 8.24 -17.13 7.25
N ARG A 183 7.15 -16.72 6.59
CA ARG A 183 6.48 -17.58 5.60
C ARG A 183 7.36 -17.74 4.36
N ALA A 184 7.98 -16.65 3.91
CA ALA A 184 8.86 -16.64 2.75
C ALA A 184 10.22 -17.32 2.98
N SER A 185 10.68 -17.48 4.23
CA SER A 185 11.96 -18.14 4.51
C SER A 185 11.97 -19.61 4.07
N ASN A 186 10.81 -20.25 4.06
CA ASN A 186 10.64 -21.65 3.63
C ASN A 186 10.32 -21.79 2.14
N TRP A 187 10.32 -20.68 1.38
CA TRP A 187 10.07 -20.74 -0.06
C TRP A 187 11.17 -21.51 -0.78
N ALA A 188 10.73 -22.33 -1.74
CA ALA A 188 11.60 -23.13 -2.59
C ALA A 188 12.30 -22.23 -3.62
N GLN A 189 13.34 -22.77 -4.25
CA GLN A 189 14.19 -22.05 -5.20
C GLN A 189 14.16 -22.75 -6.56
N ALA A 190 14.06 -21.96 -7.63
CA ALA A 190 14.20 -22.44 -8.99
C ALA A 190 15.10 -21.49 -9.80
N PRO A 191 15.90 -22.01 -10.76
CA PRO A 191 16.58 -21.15 -11.71
C PRO A 191 15.53 -20.46 -12.61
N GLY A 192 15.71 -19.18 -12.82
CA GLY A 192 14.90 -18.36 -13.71
C GLY A 192 15.75 -17.41 -14.54
N ARG A 193 15.09 -16.64 -15.39
CA ARG A 193 15.73 -15.64 -16.25
C ARG A 193 14.91 -14.37 -16.29
N ILE A 194 15.59 -13.22 -16.24
CA ILE A 194 14.95 -11.93 -16.43
C ILE A 194 14.57 -11.76 -17.91
N ILE A 195 13.28 -11.58 -18.17
CA ILE A 195 12.74 -11.31 -19.51
C ILE A 195 12.79 -9.81 -19.81
N ARG A 196 12.36 -9.00 -18.83
CA ARG A 196 12.24 -7.54 -18.96
C ARG A 196 12.75 -6.88 -17.69
N SER A 197 13.50 -5.79 -17.84
CA SER A 197 13.95 -4.96 -16.72
C SER A 197 13.99 -3.52 -17.19
N GLN A 198 13.04 -2.73 -16.73
CA GLN A 198 12.95 -1.32 -17.09
C GLN A 198 12.24 -0.53 -15.99
N MET A 199 12.38 0.79 -16.06
CA MET A 199 11.61 1.67 -15.20
C MET A 199 10.12 1.59 -15.58
N GLY A 200 9.27 1.36 -14.58
CA GLY A 200 7.82 1.34 -14.69
C GLY A 200 7.19 2.38 -13.78
N VAL A 201 5.96 2.78 -14.08
CA VAL A 201 5.28 3.84 -13.36
C VAL A 201 3.98 3.30 -12.79
N ARG A 202 3.79 3.47 -11.48
CA ARG A 202 2.53 3.18 -10.80
C ARG A 202 1.77 4.48 -10.60
N ARG A 203 0.58 4.54 -11.20
CA ARG A 203 -0.33 5.68 -11.10
C ARG A 203 -1.44 5.39 -10.11
N PRO A 204 -2.06 6.43 -9.52
CA PRO A 204 -3.32 6.28 -8.80
C PRO A 204 -4.40 5.63 -9.67
N PRO A 205 -5.41 4.99 -9.07
CA PRO A 205 -6.55 4.45 -9.81
C PRO A 205 -7.24 5.52 -10.66
N GLU A 206 -7.74 5.11 -11.81
CA GLU A 206 -8.50 5.97 -12.72
C GLU A 206 -9.75 6.54 -12.00
N GLY A 207 -10.01 7.84 -12.17
CA GLY A 207 -11.05 8.57 -11.44
C GLY A 207 -10.66 9.09 -10.05
N ASN A 208 -9.42 8.85 -9.59
CA ASN A 208 -8.86 9.50 -8.40
C ASN A 208 -7.38 9.85 -8.62
N GLU A 209 -7.13 10.91 -9.41
CA GLU A 209 -5.76 11.30 -9.79
C GLU A 209 -4.98 12.04 -8.68
N ILE A 210 -5.57 12.23 -7.49
CA ILE A 210 -4.98 12.96 -6.35
C ILE A 210 -3.73 12.24 -5.79
N GLY A 211 -3.58 10.94 -6.04
CA GLY A 211 -2.42 10.19 -5.55
C GLY A 211 -1.08 10.56 -6.23
N THR A 212 0.01 10.13 -5.62
CA THR A 212 1.37 10.34 -6.16
C THR A 212 1.69 9.32 -7.24
N VAL A 213 2.35 9.78 -8.31
CA VAL A 213 3.01 8.88 -9.27
C VAL A 213 4.28 8.33 -8.64
N VAL A 214 4.44 7.01 -8.71
CA VAL A 214 5.58 6.32 -8.11
C VAL A 214 6.35 5.56 -9.18
N ASN A 215 7.64 5.90 -9.31
CA ASN A 215 8.59 5.16 -10.15
C ASN A 215 8.94 3.83 -9.45
N VAL A 216 8.72 2.71 -10.14
CA VAL A 216 8.89 1.33 -9.63
C VAL A 216 9.71 0.50 -10.62
N PRO A 217 10.48 -0.50 -10.15
CA PRO A 217 11.23 -1.36 -11.06
C PRO A 217 10.28 -2.36 -11.72
N ALA A 218 9.98 -2.18 -13.02
CA ALA A 218 9.20 -3.15 -13.80
C ALA A 218 10.11 -4.27 -14.30
N VAL A 219 10.40 -5.20 -13.40
CA VAL A 219 11.16 -6.43 -13.69
C VAL A 219 10.17 -7.56 -13.96
N THR A 220 10.35 -8.31 -15.03
CA THR A 220 9.59 -9.54 -15.33
C THR A 220 10.57 -10.68 -15.53
N TYR A 221 10.34 -11.80 -14.87
CA TYR A 221 11.18 -12.99 -14.94
C TYR A 221 10.35 -14.23 -15.19
N SER A 222 10.96 -15.24 -15.80
CA SER A 222 10.37 -16.57 -15.99
C SER A 222 11.18 -17.64 -15.28
N PHE A 223 10.51 -18.67 -14.79
CA PHE A 223 11.10 -19.84 -14.16
C PHE A 223 10.20 -21.06 -14.35
N SER A 224 10.74 -22.26 -14.17
CA SER A 224 9.97 -23.49 -14.39
C SER A 224 9.97 -24.36 -13.14
N VAL A 225 8.79 -24.87 -12.77
CA VAL A 225 8.58 -25.79 -11.64
C VAL A 225 7.75 -26.96 -12.14
N GLY A 226 8.26 -28.19 -11.99
CA GLY A 226 7.54 -29.40 -12.39
C GLY A 226 7.15 -29.44 -13.89
N GLY A 227 7.93 -28.81 -14.76
CA GLY A 227 7.65 -28.73 -16.20
C GLY A 227 6.69 -27.61 -16.62
N VAL A 228 6.13 -26.86 -15.68
CA VAL A 228 5.28 -25.69 -15.95
C VAL A 228 6.10 -24.41 -15.82
N THR A 229 5.98 -23.51 -16.80
CA THR A 229 6.67 -22.21 -16.78
C THR A 229 5.78 -21.14 -16.17
N TYR A 230 6.32 -20.43 -15.19
CA TYR A 230 5.69 -19.32 -14.47
C TYR A 230 6.39 -18.02 -14.81
N GLN A 231 5.67 -16.91 -14.69
CA GLN A 231 6.22 -15.56 -14.72
C GLN A 231 5.91 -14.83 -13.43
N GLY A 232 6.87 -14.02 -12.98
CA GLY A 232 6.70 -13.14 -11.83
C GLY A 232 7.24 -11.75 -12.11
N THR A 233 6.78 -10.79 -11.31
CA THR A 233 7.13 -9.36 -11.46
C THR A 233 7.68 -8.74 -10.18
N ARG A 234 7.69 -9.47 -9.07
CA ARG A 234 8.07 -8.95 -7.76
C ARG A 234 9.56 -9.12 -7.54
N VAL A 235 10.26 -8.01 -7.32
CA VAL A 235 11.67 -8.07 -6.95
C VAL A 235 11.82 -8.50 -5.50
N SER A 236 11.03 -7.94 -4.57
CA SER A 236 11.09 -8.29 -3.15
C SER A 236 9.70 -8.50 -2.53
N LEU A 237 9.67 -8.91 -1.26
CA LEU A 237 8.42 -9.03 -0.47
C LEU A 237 7.74 -7.67 -0.22
N GLY A 238 8.47 -6.56 -0.31
CA GLY A 238 7.96 -5.21 -0.18
C GLY A 238 8.01 -4.42 -1.49
N ASP A 239 7.31 -3.29 -1.52
CA ASP A 239 7.38 -2.35 -2.63
C ASP A 239 8.76 -1.68 -2.69
N ILE A 240 9.34 -1.69 -3.88
CA ILE A 240 10.57 -0.96 -4.20
C ILE A 240 10.18 0.25 -5.05
N SER A 241 10.60 1.44 -4.66
CA SER A 241 10.29 2.67 -5.38
C SER A 241 11.40 3.71 -5.28
N GLY A 242 11.31 4.76 -6.11
CA GLY A 242 12.24 5.88 -6.11
C GLY A 242 13.68 5.44 -6.39
N LYS A 243 14.65 5.99 -5.65
CA LYS A 243 16.07 5.59 -5.70
C LYS A 243 16.30 4.07 -5.73
N TYR A 244 15.58 3.33 -4.88
CA TYR A 244 15.77 1.88 -4.78
C TYR A 244 15.28 1.13 -6.02
N ALA A 245 14.37 1.72 -6.82
CA ALA A 245 13.93 1.13 -8.08
C ALA A 245 15.09 1.06 -9.08
N GLN A 246 15.88 2.13 -9.20
CA GLN A 246 17.03 2.17 -10.11
C GLN A 246 18.12 1.17 -9.68
N GLU A 247 18.39 1.08 -8.38
CA GLU A 247 19.33 0.08 -7.83
C GLU A 247 18.89 -1.36 -8.13
N ALA A 248 17.58 -1.64 -8.07
CA ALA A 248 17.03 -2.95 -8.41
C ALA A 248 17.19 -3.27 -9.92
N LEU A 249 16.94 -2.30 -10.81
CA LEU A 249 17.13 -2.48 -12.25
C LEU A 249 18.59 -2.77 -12.62
N ALA A 250 19.54 -2.08 -11.96
CA ALA A 250 20.96 -2.33 -12.14
C ALA A 250 21.38 -3.72 -11.65
N ARG A 251 20.73 -4.25 -10.61
CA ARG A 251 20.97 -5.61 -10.08
C ARG A 251 20.39 -6.71 -10.97
N TYR A 252 19.28 -6.42 -11.66
CA TYR A 252 18.55 -7.41 -12.47
C TYR A 252 18.40 -6.98 -13.93
N PRO A 253 19.48 -6.90 -14.72
CA PRO A 253 19.38 -6.54 -16.13
C PRO A 253 18.74 -7.68 -16.94
N ALA A 254 18.06 -7.32 -18.03
CA ALA A 254 17.37 -8.28 -18.90
C ALA A 254 18.33 -9.34 -19.46
N GLY A 255 17.85 -10.59 -19.54
CA GLY A 255 18.60 -11.73 -20.04
C GLY A 255 19.48 -12.44 -19.01
N THR A 256 19.66 -11.89 -17.80
CA THR A 256 20.43 -12.53 -16.71
C THR A 256 19.68 -13.71 -16.11
N SER A 257 20.45 -14.73 -15.73
CA SER A 257 19.95 -15.87 -14.95
C SER A 257 19.91 -15.50 -13.47
N VAL A 258 18.80 -15.81 -12.81
CA VAL A 258 18.53 -15.45 -11.42
C VAL A 258 17.95 -16.63 -10.67
N THR A 259 18.08 -16.61 -9.34
CA THR A 259 17.35 -17.54 -8.48
C THR A 259 15.99 -16.91 -8.16
N VAL A 260 14.91 -17.63 -8.48
CA VAL A 260 13.55 -17.24 -8.11
C VAL A 260 13.14 -18.02 -6.87
N TYR A 261 12.68 -17.30 -5.86
CA TYR A 261 12.06 -17.88 -4.67
C TYR A 261 10.56 -17.92 -4.87
N TYR A 262 9.92 -19.06 -4.61
CA TYR A 262 8.48 -19.22 -4.81
C TYR A 262 7.83 -20.02 -3.69
N ASP A 263 6.56 -19.75 -3.42
CA ASP A 263 5.77 -20.55 -2.48
C ASP A 263 5.52 -21.96 -3.08
N PRO A 264 5.95 -23.07 -2.45
CA PRO A 264 5.68 -24.41 -2.97
C PRO A 264 4.20 -24.76 -3.09
N ALA A 265 3.34 -24.14 -2.28
CA ALA A 265 1.89 -24.30 -2.37
C ALA A 265 1.28 -23.43 -3.48
N ASP A 266 1.98 -22.36 -3.88
CA ASP A 266 1.57 -21.42 -4.91
C ASP A 266 2.79 -20.86 -5.69
N PRO A 267 3.26 -21.57 -6.73
CA PRO A 267 4.40 -21.09 -7.51
C PRO A 267 4.18 -19.76 -8.23
N SER A 268 2.94 -19.26 -8.35
CA SER A 268 2.72 -17.91 -8.91
C SER A 268 3.11 -16.80 -7.93
N ASP A 269 3.17 -17.10 -6.63
CA ASP A 269 3.77 -16.24 -5.63
C ASP A 269 5.28 -16.44 -5.63
N SER A 270 5.98 -15.50 -6.24
CA SER A 270 7.42 -15.56 -6.35
C SER A 270 8.06 -14.20 -6.16
N VAL A 271 9.31 -14.19 -5.74
CA VAL A 271 10.16 -13.00 -5.58
C VAL A 271 11.61 -13.34 -5.97
N LEU A 272 12.37 -12.33 -6.36
CA LEU A 272 13.82 -12.46 -6.57
C LEU A 272 14.61 -12.33 -5.26
N GLU A 273 14.09 -11.54 -4.31
CA GLU A 273 14.67 -11.27 -3.00
C GLU A 273 13.64 -11.63 -1.91
N ARG A 274 13.85 -12.78 -1.25
CA ARG A 274 13.00 -13.20 -0.11
C ARG A 274 13.42 -12.59 1.24
N GLU A 275 14.63 -12.07 1.31
CA GLU A 275 15.19 -11.52 2.55
C GLU A 275 14.70 -10.08 2.76
N ALA A 276 14.42 -9.72 4.01
CA ALA A 276 14.18 -8.32 4.34
C ALA A 276 15.46 -7.50 4.10
N PRO A 277 15.36 -6.21 3.70
CA PRO A 277 16.51 -5.34 3.55
C PRO A 277 17.38 -5.39 4.82
N LYS A 278 18.70 -5.59 4.65
CA LYS A 278 19.64 -5.65 5.78
C LYS A 278 19.49 -4.38 6.62
N GLY A 279 19.00 -4.53 7.84
CA GLY A 279 18.81 -3.42 8.77
C GLY A 279 17.38 -2.87 8.88
N ALA A 280 16.39 -3.37 8.13
CA ALA A 280 15.00 -2.92 8.28
C ALA A 280 14.48 -3.08 9.71
N VAL A 281 14.70 -4.26 10.32
CA VAL A 281 14.33 -4.51 11.73
C VAL A 281 15.13 -3.63 12.70
N LYS A 282 16.41 -3.37 12.41
CA LYS A 282 17.25 -2.47 13.22
C LYS A 282 16.79 -1.01 13.11
N GLY A 283 16.38 -0.58 11.93
CA GLY A 283 15.83 0.75 11.67
C GLY A 283 14.48 0.94 12.34
N CYS A 284 13.58 -0.05 12.27
CA CYS A 284 12.33 -0.04 13.02
C CYS A 284 12.57 -0.04 14.54
N GLY A 285 13.51 -0.84 15.03
CA GLY A 285 13.91 -0.85 16.45
C GLY A 285 14.50 0.49 16.89
N LEU A 286 15.35 1.10 16.08
CA LEU A 286 15.91 2.44 16.34
C LEU A 286 14.82 3.51 16.32
N ALA A 287 13.88 3.47 15.37
CA ALA A 287 12.77 4.40 15.30
C ALA A 287 11.85 4.29 16.54
N LEU A 288 11.55 3.07 16.98
CA LEU A 288 10.81 2.82 18.22
C LEU A 288 11.56 3.31 19.45
N LEU A 289 12.87 3.09 19.51
CA LEU A 289 13.72 3.58 20.60
C LEU A 289 13.75 5.12 20.63
N VAL A 290 13.92 5.77 19.48
CA VAL A 290 13.87 7.24 19.36
C VAL A 290 12.50 7.75 19.78
N PHE A 291 11.42 7.10 19.34
CA PHE A 291 10.08 7.47 19.75
C PHE A 291 9.87 7.32 21.26
N ALA A 292 10.32 6.21 21.85
CA ALA A 292 10.25 5.99 23.29
C ALA A 292 11.07 7.03 24.07
N LEU A 293 12.26 7.40 23.59
CA LEU A 293 13.08 8.46 24.17
C LEU A 293 12.44 9.84 24.04
N LEU A 294 11.76 10.13 22.93
CA LEU A 294 11.01 11.37 22.74
C LEU A 294 9.83 11.45 23.72
N VAL A 295 9.06 10.37 23.84
CA VAL A 295 7.95 10.25 24.80
C VAL A 295 8.45 10.39 26.23
N TRP A 296 9.53 9.69 26.58
CA TRP A 296 10.20 9.79 27.88
C TRP A 296 10.71 11.21 28.15
N GLY A 297 11.36 11.84 27.17
CA GLY A 297 11.85 13.21 27.29
C GLY A 297 10.73 14.21 27.50
N LEU A 298 9.61 14.06 26.77
CA LEU A 298 8.42 14.89 26.93
C LEU A 298 7.78 14.69 28.32
N TYR A 299 7.74 13.45 28.80
CA TYR A 299 7.28 13.12 30.15
C TYR A 299 8.18 13.75 31.22
N TRP A 300 9.51 13.54 31.13
CA TRP A 300 10.50 14.11 32.05
C TRP A 300 10.40 15.64 32.11
N VAL A 301 10.30 16.29 30.95
CA VAL A 301 10.11 17.74 30.84
C VAL A 301 8.81 18.19 31.51
N GLY A 302 7.72 17.42 31.37
CA GLY A 302 6.42 17.72 31.96
C GLY A 302 6.30 17.44 33.46
N THR A 303 7.20 16.64 34.04
CA THR A 303 7.16 16.24 35.46
C THR A 303 8.40 16.73 36.21
N GLU A 304 9.47 15.95 36.23
CA GLU A 304 10.65 16.17 37.06
C GLU A 304 11.49 17.37 36.62
N GLY A 305 11.63 17.57 35.30
CA GLY A 305 12.33 18.71 34.72
C GLY A 305 11.63 20.04 34.99
N ALA A 306 10.30 20.04 34.98
CA ALA A 306 9.51 21.22 35.34
C ALA A 306 9.70 21.59 36.81
N GLU A 307 9.64 20.62 37.73
CA GLU A 307 9.82 20.87 39.15
C GLU A 307 11.25 21.33 39.49
N ALA A 308 12.28 20.70 38.91
CA ALA A 308 13.67 21.10 39.10
C ALA A 308 13.94 22.54 38.63
N LEU A 309 13.33 22.93 37.50
CA LEU A 309 13.48 24.28 36.95
C LEU A 309 12.65 25.31 37.72
N LYS A 310 11.51 24.90 38.29
CA LYS A 310 10.68 25.74 39.17
C LYS A 310 11.37 26.03 40.50
N VAL A 311 12.14 25.10 41.04
CA VAL A 311 13.02 25.36 42.20
C VAL A 311 14.09 26.42 41.87
N ARG A 312 14.63 26.39 40.65
CA ARG A 312 15.63 27.36 40.18
C ARG A 312 15.03 28.72 39.80
N MET A 313 13.81 28.72 39.27
CA MET A 313 13.07 29.87 38.75
C MET A 313 11.66 29.87 39.34
N PRO A 314 11.49 30.24 40.62
CA PRO A 314 10.22 30.12 41.33
C PRO A 314 9.08 30.96 40.74
N ASP A 315 9.42 32.08 40.09
CA ASP A 315 8.46 32.97 39.46
C ASP A 315 8.12 32.59 38.00
N ALA A 316 8.82 31.62 37.41
CA ALA A 316 8.63 31.24 36.02
C ALA A 316 7.41 30.34 35.80
N ASP A 317 6.71 30.55 34.68
CA ASP A 317 5.71 29.61 34.15
C ASP A 317 6.42 28.48 33.40
N VAL A 318 7.06 27.60 34.16
CA VAL A 318 7.99 26.57 33.66
C VAL A 318 7.41 25.66 32.57
N PRO A 319 6.16 25.14 32.67
CA PRO A 319 5.59 24.31 31.61
C PRO A 319 5.49 25.04 30.26
N VAL A 320 5.05 26.31 30.30
CA VAL A 320 4.91 27.16 29.11
C VAL A 320 6.29 27.48 28.53
N MET A 321 7.26 27.78 29.39
CA MET A 321 8.64 28.05 28.97
C MET A 321 9.28 26.86 28.26
N LEU A 322 9.17 25.65 28.82
CA LEU A 322 9.78 24.45 28.27
C LEU A 322 9.12 24.01 26.96
N PHE A 323 7.78 24.04 26.90
CA PHE A 323 7.05 23.72 25.67
C PHE A 323 7.41 24.69 24.54
N ALA A 324 7.39 26.00 24.82
CA ALA A 324 7.73 27.01 23.83
C ALA A 324 9.20 26.91 23.37
N ALA A 325 10.14 26.64 24.28
CA ALA A 325 11.55 26.46 23.93
C ALA A 325 11.79 25.21 23.05
N LEU A 326 11.18 24.08 23.38
CA LEU A 326 11.31 22.84 22.61
C LEU A 326 10.67 22.96 21.22
N PHE A 327 9.47 23.52 21.15
CA PHE A 327 8.79 23.74 19.88
C PHE A 327 9.54 24.77 19.00
N GLY A 328 10.05 25.85 19.60
CA GLY A 328 10.90 26.82 18.91
C GLY A 328 12.20 26.19 18.38
N GLY A 329 12.84 25.32 19.16
CA GLY A 329 14.01 24.56 18.74
C GLY A 329 13.72 23.60 17.59
N ALA A 330 12.62 22.84 17.66
CA ALA A 330 12.19 21.94 16.58
C ALA A 330 11.87 22.70 15.29
N ALA A 331 11.13 23.81 15.38
CA ALA A 331 10.81 24.68 14.25
C ALA A 331 12.09 25.27 13.61
N LEU A 332 13.06 25.69 14.42
CA LEU A 332 14.35 26.18 13.94
C LEU A 332 15.16 25.09 13.24
N LEU A 333 15.24 23.88 13.80
CA LEU A 333 15.93 22.75 13.17
C LEU A 333 15.29 22.38 11.84
N PHE A 334 13.96 22.33 11.78
CA PHE A 334 13.22 22.08 10.55
C PHE A 334 13.47 23.18 9.52
N PHE A 335 13.46 24.46 9.93
CA PHE A 335 13.82 25.59 9.07
C PHE A 335 15.24 25.47 8.51
N VAL A 336 16.23 25.16 9.34
CA VAL A 336 17.63 24.98 8.92
C VAL A 336 17.79 23.80 7.97
N GLY A 337 17.15 22.66 8.28
CA GLY A 337 17.14 21.47 7.43
C GLY A 337 16.52 21.74 6.07
N HIS A 338 15.33 22.35 6.06
CA HIS A 338 14.63 22.74 4.85
C HIS A 338 15.45 23.73 4.03
N LYS A 339 16.01 24.78 4.65
CA LYS A 339 16.87 25.76 3.96
C LYS A 339 18.09 25.10 3.30
N ARG A 340 18.77 24.19 4.01
CA ARG A 340 19.91 23.43 3.45
C ARG A 340 19.49 22.57 2.26
N TYR A 341 18.32 21.97 2.35
CA TYR A 341 17.80 21.12 1.29
C TYR A 341 17.37 21.94 0.06
N LEU A 342 16.66 23.05 0.24
CA LEU A 342 16.34 24.00 -0.84
C LEU A 342 17.60 24.55 -1.53
N ALA A 343 18.66 24.83 -0.75
CA ALA A 343 19.93 25.27 -1.31
C ALA A 343 20.57 24.22 -2.22
N ARG A 344 20.40 22.93 -1.92
CA ARG A 344 20.83 21.83 -2.81
C ARG A 344 19.91 21.71 -4.02
N ALA A 345 18.60 21.87 -3.83
CA ALA A 345 17.62 21.82 -4.92
C ALA A 345 17.85 22.91 -5.99
N ASN A 346 18.29 24.10 -5.58
CA ASN A 346 18.66 25.17 -6.52
C ASN A 346 19.87 24.82 -7.42
N ALA A 347 20.67 23.81 -7.03
CA ALA A 347 21.81 23.33 -7.81
C ALA A 347 21.51 22.02 -8.55
N TRP A 348 20.24 21.62 -8.63
CA TRP A 348 19.86 20.40 -9.33
C TRP A 348 20.12 20.51 -10.84
N PRO A 349 20.70 19.46 -11.45
CA PRO A 349 20.84 19.36 -12.90
C PRO A 349 19.49 19.39 -13.60
N VAL A 350 19.51 19.85 -14.85
CA VAL A 350 18.34 19.99 -15.72
C VAL A 350 18.43 18.99 -16.86
N THR A 351 17.30 18.36 -17.19
CA THR A 351 17.16 17.46 -18.34
C THR A 351 15.88 17.81 -19.11
N PRO A 352 15.84 17.67 -20.44
CA PRO A 352 14.60 17.82 -21.19
C PRO A 352 13.60 16.72 -20.81
N GLY A 353 12.32 17.11 -20.75
CA GLY A 353 11.19 16.24 -20.53
C GLY A 353 9.97 16.67 -21.35
N GLU A 354 8.87 15.97 -21.13
CA GLU A 354 7.60 16.20 -21.83
C GLU A 354 6.44 16.02 -20.85
N VAL A 355 5.43 16.88 -20.93
CA VAL A 355 4.19 16.72 -20.17
C VAL A 355 3.39 15.55 -20.73
N VAL A 356 3.14 14.52 -19.91
CA VAL A 356 2.37 13.33 -20.25
C VAL A 356 0.87 13.57 -20.09
N SER A 357 0.48 14.22 -19.00
CA SER A 357 -0.91 14.61 -18.76
C SER A 357 -0.99 15.91 -17.98
N SER A 358 -2.06 16.66 -18.20
CA SER A 358 -2.35 17.93 -17.55
C SER A 358 -3.84 18.02 -17.33
N THR A 359 -4.26 17.82 -16.07
CA THR A 359 -5.67 17.75 -15.67
C THR A 359 -5.92 18.64 -14.45
N VAL A 360 -7.18 18.96 -14.19
CA VAL A 360 -7.60 19.68 -12.98
C VAL A 360 -8.56 18.79 -12.22
N GLU A 361 -8.17 18.42 -11.02
CA GLU A 361 -8.97 17.58 -10.13
C GLU A 361 -9.71 18.40 -9.08
N GLN A 362 -10.92 17.95 -8.74
CA GLN A 362 -11.76 18.59 -7.74
C GLN A 362 -11.78 17.78 -6.45
N ARG A 363 -11.43 18.43 -5.33
CA ARG A 363 -11.54 17.86 -3.98
C ARG A 363 -12.61 18.58 -3.18
N GLY A 364 -13.72 17.89 -2.93
CA GLY A 364 -14.75 18.34 -1.99
C GLY A 364 -14.41 17.86 -0.58
N SER A 365 -14.42 18.77 0.40
CA SER A 365 -14.47 18.41 1.82
C SER A 365 -15.73 19.03 2.43
N THR A 366 -16.54 18.20 3.06
CA THR A 366 -17.74 18.64 3.78
C THR A 366 -17.42 18.68 5.26
N GLU A 367 -17.38 19.89 5.82
CA GLU A 367 -17.15 20.12 7.25
C GLU A 367 -18.27 21.02 7.78
N ASN A 368 -18.97 20.59 8.84
CA ASN A 368 -20.09 21.31 9.46
C ASN A 368 -21.17 21.78 8.47
N GLY A 369 -21.55 20.92 7.51
CA GLY A 369 -22.58 21.23 6.50
C GLY A 369 -22.16 22.27 5.45
N LYS A 370 -20.91 22.75 5.49
CA LYS A 370 -20.31 23.60 4.45
C LYS A 370 -19.39 22.74 3.58
N THR A 371 -19.68 22.70 2.30
CA THR A 371 -18.79 22.07 1.32
C THR A 371 -17.75 23.09 0.87
N ARG A 372 -16.48 22.79 1.14
CA ARG A 372 -15.35 23.52 0.57
C ARG A 372 -14.79 22.70 -0.59
N THR A 373 -14.84 23.30 -1.77
CA THR A 373 -14.24 22.72 -2.98
C THR A 373 -12.87 23.33 -3.21
N ILE A 374 -11.87 22.49 -3.39
CA ILE A 374 -10.51 22.88 -3.75
C ILE A 374 -10.18 22.22 -5.09
N TYR A 375 -9.51 22.97 -5.97
CA TYR A 375 -9.06 22.47 -7.27
C TYR A 375 -7.54 22.28 -7.26
N LEU A 376 -7.09 21.16 -7.82
CA LEU A 376 -5.68 20.76 -7.87
C LEU A 376 -5.25 20.58 -9.33
N PRO A 377 -4.20 21.27 -9.81
CA PRO A 377 -3.59 20.97 -11.09
C PRO A 377 -2.75 19.70 -10.97
N ILE A 378 -3.09 18.67 -11.74
CA ILE A 378 -2.35 17.42 -11.82
C ILE A 378 -1.57 17.42 -13.12
N ILE A 379 -0.28 17.75 -13.02
CA ILE A 379 0.63 17.82 -14.17
C ILE A 379 1.61 16.67 -14.07
N GLU A 380 1.41 15.60 -14.84
CA GLU A 380 2.37 14.51 -14.95
C GLU A 380 3.32 14.78 -16.11
N PHE A 381 4.63 14.71 -15.85
CA PHE A 381 5.65 14.84 -16.88
C PHE A 381 6.64 13.68 -16.80
N ALA A 382 7.21 13.33 -17.96
CA ALA A 382 8.21 12.30 -18.10
C ALA A 382 9.53 12.89 -18.57
N TYR A 383 10.63 12.32 -18.09
CA TYR A 383 11.99 12.73 -18.41
C TYR A 383 12.91 11.52 -18.39
N THR A 384 14.12 11.65 -18.90
CA THR A 384 15.09 10.55 -18.95
C THR A 384 16.39 10.92 -18.24
N VAL A 385 16.82 10.03 -17.34
CA VAL A 385 18.09 10.09 -16.63
C VAL A 385 18.73 8.71 -16.69
N ASP A 386 20.00 8.63 -17.08
CA ASP A 386 20.74 7.36 -17.22
C ASP A 386 20.01 6.28 -18.06
N GLY A 387 19.30 6.70 -19.11
CA GLY A 387 18.52 5.81 -19.97
C GLY A 387 17.19 5.30 -19.38
N ASN A 388 16.83 5.72 -18.17
CA ASN A 388 15.56 5.38 -17.53
C ASN A 388 14.53 6.49 -17.71
N ARG A 389 13.36 6.16 -18.27
CA ARG A 389 12.22 7.08 -18.36
C ARG A 389 11.52 7.14 -17.01
N LEU A 390 11.61 8.29 -16.35
CA LEU A 390 11.05 8.59 -15.04
C LEU A 390 9.86 9.51 -15.17
N HIS A 391 8.97 9.49 -14.18
CA HIS A 391 7.78 10.34 -14.12
C HIS A 391 7.76 11.13 -12.80
N SER A 392 7.23 12.34 -12.83
CA SER A 392 6.93 13.13 -11.64
C SER A 392 5.68 13.97 -11.87
N ARG A 393 5.10 14.47 -10.77
CA ARG A 393 3.97 15.40 -10.76
C ARG A 393 4.26 16.75 -10.10
N GLN A 394 5.49 16.98 -9.68
CA GLN A 394 5.83 18.18 -8.94
C GLN A 394 6.04 19.34 -9.91
N VAL A 395 5.07 20.26 -9.97
CA VAL A 395 5.27 21.53 -10.68
C VAL A 395 6.29 22.37 -9.92
N LYS A 396 6.03 22.59 -8.62
CA LYS A 396 6.95 23.28 -7.72
C LYS A 396 7.48 22.33 -6.67
N PHE A 397 8.77 22.47 -6.40
CA PHE A 397 9.42 21.67 -5.38
C PHE A 397 8.78 21.86 -3.99
N GLY A 398 8.38 20.75 -3.36
CA GLY A 398 7.92 20.71 -1.97
C GLY A 398 6.60 21.44 -1.67
N LEU A 399 5.84 21.83 -2.70
CA LEU A 399 4.56 22.52 -2.55
C LEU A 399 3.49 21.85 -3.41
N GLU A 400 2.50 21.27 -2.74
CA GLU A 400 1.25 20.91 -3.39
C GLU A 400 0.46 22.20 -3.67
N ILE A 401 0.28 22.51 -4.95
CA ILE A 401 -0.46 23.70 -5.35
C ILE A 401 -1.94 23.34 -5.35
N SER A 402 -2.73 24.04 -4.56
CA SER A 402 -4.18 23.86 -4.54
C SER A 402 -4.87 25.21 -4.34
N GLY A 403 -6.08 25.38 -4.87
CA GLY A 403 -6.77 26.66 -4.77
C GLY A 403 -8.07 26.74 -5.55
N SER A 404 -8.34 27.92 -6.12
CA SER A 404 -9.51 28.15 -6.98
C SER A 404 -9.36 27.43 -8.31
N GLU A 405 -10.48 27.15 -8.97
CA GLU A 405 -10.50 26.53 -10.30
C GLU A 405 -9.66 27.33 -11.30
N SER A 406 -9.76 28.66 -11.28
CA SER A 406 -8.96 29.54 -12.14
C SER A 406 -7.45 29.39 -11.94
N LEU A 407 -7.01 29.19 -10.69
CA LEU A 407 -5.58 28.99 -10.40
C LEU A 407 -5.11 27.65 -10.93
N ALA A 408 -5.86 26.58 -10.64
CA ALA A 408 -5.52 25.24 -11.10
C ALA A 408 -5.53 25.15 -12.62
N ARG A 409 -6.57 25.68 -13.28
CA ARG A 409 -6.68 25.72 -14.74
C ARG A 409 -5.57 26.58 -15.36
N GLY A 410 -5.25 27.74 -14.77
CA GLY A 410 -4.13 28.56 -15.24
C GLY A 410 -2.76 27.87 -15.16
N ILE A 411 -2.55 26.93 -14.23
CA ILE A 411 -1.35 26.10 -14.17
C ILE A 411 -1.40 24.99 -15.23
N ALA A 412 -2.54 24.32 -15.37
CA ALA A 412 -2.72 23.29 -16.40
C ALA A 412 -2.51 23.86 -17.82
N ASP A 413 -3.02 25.05 -18.09
CA ASP A 413 -2.87 25.76 -19.37
C ASP A 413 -1.41 26.16 -19.65
N ARG A 414 -0.59 26.35 -18.61
CA ARG A 414 0.86 26.62 -18.76
C ARG A 414 1.64 25.38 -19.17
N TYR A 415 1.17 24.21 -18.76
CA TYR A 415 1.81 22.92 -19.00
C TYR A 415 0.85 21.98 -19.76
N PRO A 416 0.52 22.26 -21.03
CA PRO A 416 -0.39 21.40 -21.79
C PRO A 416 0.27 20.05 -22.09
N ALA A 417 -0.52 18.99 -22.23
CA ALA A 417 -0.02 17.66 -22.59
C ALA A 417 0.74 17.69 -23.93
N GLY A 418 1.86 16.98 -23.99
CA GLY A 418 2.80 16.98 -25.13
C GLY A 418 3.76 18.17 -25.17
N ALA A 419 3.66 19.14 -24.24
CA ALA A 419 4.60 20.26 -24.20
C ALA A 419 5.99 19.81 -23.76
N PRO A 420 7.06 20.29 -24.42
CA PRO A 420 8.42 20.11 -23.93
C PRO A 420 8.63 20.96 -22.67
N VAL A 421 9.30 20.39 -21.67
CA VAL A 421 9.58 21.05 -20.40
C VAL A 421 11.01 20.80 -19.95
N GLU A 422 11.57 21.74 -19.19
CA GLU A 422 12.81 21.54 -18.47
C GLU A 422 12.51 20.91 -17.11
N VAL A 423 13.22 19.83 -16.78
CA VAL A 423 13.02 19.09 -15.54
C VAL A 423 14.27 19.16 -14.68
N HIS A 424 14.12 19.70 -13.48
CA HIS A 424 15.15 19.72 -12.44
C HIS A 424 15.05 18.44 -11.61
N TYR A 425 16.12 17.67 -11.48
CA TYR A 425 16.09 16.39 -10.74
C TYR A 425 17.19 16.28 -9.69
N ASP A 426 16.92 15.56 -8.60
CA ASP A 426 17.93 15.27 -7.58
C ASP A 426 18.93 14.23 -8.12
N PRO A 427 20.24 14.54 -8.27
CA PRO A 427 21.21 13.58 -8.78
C PRO A 427 21.47 12.41 -7.83
N GLN A 428 21.07 12.51 -6.55
CA GLN A 428 21.16 11.42 -5.58
C GLN A 428 19.91 10.54 -5.54
N ASP A 429 18.78 11.04 -6.07
CA ASP A 429 17.53 10.32 -6.24
C ASP A 429 16.79 10.88 -7.48
N PRO A 430 17.11 10.39 -8.69
CA PRO A 430 16.54 10.91 -9.93
C PRO A 430 15.03 10.83 -10.02
N SER A 431 14.36 10.03 -9.17
CA SER A 431 12.89 9.98 -9.10
C SER A 431 12.27 11.23 -8.48
N ASN A 432 13.07 12.04 -7.79
CA ASN A 432 12.66 13.31 -7.21
C ASN A 432 12.99 14.43 -8.18
N ALA A 433 11.97 14.96 -8.86
CA ALA A 433 12.15 16.00 -9.87
C ALA A 433 10.96 16.96 -9.92
N ALA A 434 11.22 18.21 -10.28
CA ALA A 434 10.24 19.27 -10.41
C ALA A 434 10.45 20.11 -11.69
N LEU A 435 9.38 20.72 -12.19
CA LEU A 435 9.44 21.64 -13.35
C LEU A 435 10.01 23.01 -12.98
N GLU A 436 9.70 23.48 -11.77
CA GLU A 436 10.11 24.78 -11.27
C GLU A 436 10.97 24.61 -10.02
N ASN A 437 12.08 25.34 -9.97
CA ASN A 437 12.89 25.46 -8.78
C ASN A 437 12.09 26.03 -7.59
N PRO A 438 12.42 25.67 -6.35
CA PRO A 438 11.77 26.23 -5.18
C PRO A 438 11.96 27.75 -5.13
N THR A 439 10.87 28.49 -5.33
CA THR A 439 10.87 29.95 -5.22
C THR A 439 10.68 30.36 -3.76
N GLY A 440 11.76 30.83 -3.13
CA GLY A 440 11.73 31.54 -1.85
C GLY A 440 11.85 30.65 -0.61
N THR A 441 12.68 31.08 0.34
CA THR A 441 12.70 30.50 1.69
C THR A 441 11.45 30.98 2.43
N ASN A 442 10.56 30.08 2.80
CA ASN A 442 9.42 30.42 3.65
C ASN A 442 9.90 30.71 5.07
N TRP A 443 9.90 31.98 5.47
CA TRP A 443 10.35 32.45 6.78
C TRP A 443 9.35 32.22 7.90
N ILE A 444 8.14 31.70 7.60
CA ILE A 444 7.11 31.43 8.61
C ILE A 444 7.65 30.55 9.74
N LEU A 445 8.38 29.48 9.42
CA LEU A 445 8.97 28.60 10.43
C LEU A 445 10.01 29.31 11.31
N LEU A 446 10.78 30.25 10.74
CA LEU A 446 11.68 31.08 11.54
C LEU A 446 10.90 32.05 12.43
N GLY A 447 9.86 32.69 11.90
CA GLY A 447 8.98 33.57 12.66
C GLY A 447 8.31 32.85 13.83
N VAL A 448 7.81 31.63 13.60
CA VAL A 448 7.28 30.73 14.62
C VAL A 448 8.35 30.40 15.66
N ALA A 449 9.56 30.02 15.23
CA ALA A 449 10.65 29.73 16.15
C ALA A 449 10.99 30.94 17.05
N LEU A 450 11.11 32.13 16.48
CA LEU A 450 11.39 33.38 17.21
C LEU A 450 10.26 33.74 18.18
N ALA A 451 9.00 33.61 17.75
CA ALA A 451 7.84 33.85 18.61
C ALA A 451 7.82 32.88 19.79
N CYS A 452 8.09 31.59 19.56
CA CYS A 452 8.17 30.58 20.61
C CYS A 452 9.32 30.85 21.58
N PHE A 453 10.49 31.28 21.10
CA PHE A 453 11.58 31.70 21.99
C PHE A 453 11.21 32.95 22.79
N ALA A 454 10.52 33.94 22.20
CA ALA A 454 10.05 35.11 22.93
C ALA A 454 9.02 34.75 24.02
N ILE A 455 8.10 33.81 23.74
CA ILE A 455 7.14 33.26 24.72
C ILE A 455 7.89 32.55 25.84
N ALA A 456 8.90 31.73 25.52
CA ALA A 456 9.72 31.06 26.52
C ALA A 456 10.45 32.06 27.43
N LEU A 457 11.00 33.11 26.83
CA LEU A 457 11.71 34.19 27.53
C LEU A 457 10.76 34.99 28.43
N TYR A 458 9.55 35.30 27.96
CA TYR A 458 8.51 35.95 28.77
C TYR A 458 8.05 35.07 29.93
N ALA A 459 7.78 33.78 29.67
CA ALA A 459 7.38 32.81 30.67
C ALA A 459 8.46 32.56 31.73
N SER A 460 9.74 32.77 31.39
CA SER A 460 10.85 32.67 32.34
C SER A 460 10.85 33.75 33.44
N ARG A 461 10.16 34.87 33.22
CA ARG A 461 10.12 36.06 34.10
C ARG A 461 11.49 36.63 34.53
N VAL A 462 12.57 36.26 33.84
CA VAL A 462 13.95 36.68 34.15
C VAL A 462 14.16 38.20 34.05
N PHE A 463 13.29 38.92 33.33
CA PHE A 463 13.41 40.36 33.08
C PHE A 463 12.34 41.20 33.80
N ARG A 464 11.65 40.63 34.81
CA ARG A 464 10.68 41.37 35.64
C ARG A 464 11.25 41.79 36.98
#